data_AF-A0A7S1GNK3-F1
#
_entry.id   AF-A0A7S1GNK3-F1
#
_cell.length_a   1.000
_cell.length_b   1.000
_cell.length_c   1.000
_cell.angle_alpha   90.00
_cell.angle_beta   90.00
_cell.angle_gamma   90.00
#
_symmetry.space_group_name_H-M   'P 1'
#
loop_
_entity.id
_entity.type
_entity.pdbx_description
1 polymer ?
#
loop_
_entity_poly.entity_id
_entity_poly.type
_entity_poly.pdbx_seq_one_letter_code
_entity_poly.pdbx_strand_id
1 'polypeptide(L)'
;IPMAMPAPKQKNRKNTTTTTMGNKVSLEEQLINLRIVSKQMQRSSTKCRKNENSAKEKLKKAIQQGNEEGARIYAQDAIREKNQSIAHLRMASRIDGCASRIETAVRMNQVTDGMKGVVRGMDKSLASMDIVQMGRLMDKFEQQFEDLDVKTQYMEGSMNATTATSTPVNEVDSLIEVVADEHNLELGEAFQKAGIGKKTPQLQEPAAAESEAEPNSLEARLANLRN
;
A
#
# COMPACT_ATOMS: atom_id res chain seq x y z
N ILE A 1 52.14 23.12 -34.52
CA ILE A 1 52.33 23.25 -33.06
C ILE A 1 51.03 23.75 -32.45
N PRO A 2 50.17 22.85 -31.92
CA PRO A 2 49.05 23.24 -31.07
C PRO A 2 49.39 22.96 -29.60
N MET A 3 49.24 23.98 -28.75
CA MET A 3 49.33 23.88 -27.29
C MET A 3 48.18 23.01 -26.76
N ALA A 4 48.50 21.83 -26.26
CA ALA A 4 47.60 21.04 -25.42
C ALA A 4 47.66 21.59 -23.98
N MET A 5 46.61 22.30 -23.58
CA MET A 5 46.36 22.61 -22.16
C MET A 5 45.91 21.33 -21.44
N PRO A 6 46.50 20.97 -20.28
CA PRO A 6 46.07 19.82 -19.51
C PRO A 6 44.78 20.11 -18.74
N ALA A 7 43.81 19.20 -18.84
CA ALA A 7 42.55 19.23 -18.10
C ALA A 7 42.79 19.22 -16.56
N PRO A 8 41.97 19.95 -15.78
CA PRO A 8 42.07 19.91 -14.32
C PRO A 8 41.60 18.55 -13.80
N LYS A 9 42.50 17.84 -13.12
CA LYS A 9 42.21 16.58 -12.41
C LYS A 9 41.00 16.75 -11.50
N GLN A 10 39.95 15.95 -11.74
CA GLN A 10 38.84 15.74 -10.81
C GLN A 10 39.42 15.25 -9.47
N LYS A 11 39.59 16.16 -8.51
CA LYS A 11 39.75 15.79 -7.10
C LYS A 11 38.44 15.18 -6.65
N ASN A 12 38.42 13.86 -6.68
CA ASN A 12 37.45 13.00 -6.04
C ASN A 12 37.20 13.53 -4.62
N ARG A 13 36.06 14.22 -4.42
CA ARG A 13 35.61 14.65 -3.09
C ARG A 13 35.31 13.37 -2.32
N LYS A 14 36.33 12.86 -1.61
CA LYS A 14 36.16 11.87 -0.56
C LYS A 14 35.01 12.36 0.32
N ASN A 15 33.96 11.55 0.42
CA ASN A 15 32.84 11.76 1.32
C ASN A 15 33.37 12.18 2.69
N THR A 16 33.25 13.45 3.01
CA THR A 16 33.43 13.96 4.36
C THR A 16 32.21 13.50 5.14
N THR A 17 32.27 12.29 5.70
CA THR A 17 31.61 12.01 6.97
C THR A 17 32.09 13.08 7.94
N THR A 18 31.26 14.10 8.13
CA THR A 18 31.39 15.04 9.25
C THR A 18 31.16 14.25 10.52
N THR A 19 32.25 13.69 11.04
CA THR A 19 32.38 13.25 12.41
C THR A 19 32.34 14.50 13.29
N THR A 20 31.14 14.93 13.64
CA THR A 20 30.91 15.88 14.72
C THR A 20 30.64 15.04 15.97
N MET A 21 31.69 14.86 16.77
CA MET A 21 31.70 14.61 18.23
C MET A 21 30.50 13.85 18.84
N GLY A 22 30.73 12.60 19.26
CA GLY A 22 30.21 12.12 20.54
C GLY A 22 28.87 11.38 20.59
N ASN A 23 28.08 11.31 19.51
CA ASN A 23 26.91 10.42 19.48
C ASN A 23 26.74 9.85 18.08
N LYS A 24 26.82 8.52 17.92
CA LYS A 24 26.33 7.88 16.71
C LYS A 24 24.83 8.17 16.69
N VAL A 25 24.39 9.16 15.90
CA VAL A 25 22.96 9.47 15.79
C VAL A 25 22.27 8.17 15.40
N SER A 26 21.45 7.63 16.31
CA SER A 26 20.75 6.38 16.06
C SER A 26 19.86 6.59 14.83
N LEU A 27 19.73 5.59 13.96
CA LEU A 27 18.79 5.65 12.83
C LEU A 27 17.38 5.98 13.30
N GLU A 28 17.03 5.60 14.53
CA GLU A 28 15.79 5.93 15.22
C GLU A 28 15.66 7.43 15.54
N GLU A 29 16.74 8.08 15.99
CA GLU A 29 16.75 9.51 16.28
C GLU A 29 16.69 10.35 15.00
N GLN A 30 17.38 9.91 13.93
CA GLN A 30 17.24 10.52 12.61
C GLN A 30 15.83 10.36 12.04
N LEU A 31 15.20 9.20 12.25
CA LEU A 31 13.81 8.95 11.85
C LEU A 31 12.85 9.92 12.54
N ILE A 32 13.00 10.11 13.86
CA ILE A 32 12.18 11.04 14.64
C ILE A 32 12.36 12.47 14.12
N ASN A 33 13.61 12.91 13.95
CA ASN A 33 13.91 14.24 13.42
C ASN A 33 13.31 14.46 12.03
N LEU A 34 13.43 13.48 11.12
CA LEU A 34 12.86 13.59 9.77
C LEU A 34 11.33 13.64 9.78
N ARG A 35 10.66 12.88 10.67
CA ARG A 35 9.20 12.98 10.83
C ARG A 35 8.76 14.34 11.36
N ILE A 36 9.49 14.89 12.32
CA ILE A 36 9.22 16.23 12.85
C ILE A 36 9.36 17.28 11.74
N VAL A 37 10.45 17.22 10.97
CA VAL A 37 10.70 18.16 9.86
C VAL A 37 9.65 18.00 8.76
N SER A 38 9.26 16.77 8.40
CA SER A 38 8.17 16.49 7.45
C SER A 38 6.87 17.19 7.87
N LYS A 39 6.46 16.99 9.13
CA LYS A 39 5.24 17.61 9.68
C LYS A 39 5.35 19.12 9.80
N GLN A 40 6.54 19.64 10.14
CA GLN A 40 6.80 21.08 10.15
C GLN A 40 6.68 21.68 8.75
N MET A 41 7.17 21.00 7.71
CA MET A 41 7.00 21.44 6.32
C MET A 41 5.54 21.40 5.85
N GLN A 42 4.76 20.40 6.25
CA GLN A 42 3.31 20.40 5.99
C GLN A 42 2.60 21.59 6.67
N ARG A 43 2.97 21.90 7.93
CA ARG A 43 2.47 23.09 8.63
C ARG A 43 2.87 24.39 7.93
N SER A 44 4.12 24.52 7.48
CA SER A 44 4.57 25.68 6.69
C SER A 44 3.80 25.79 5.37
N SER A 45 3.53 24.69 4.68
CA SER A 45 2.74 24.67 3.44
C SER A 45 1.30 25.17 3.67
N THR A 46 0.63 24.71 4.73
CA THR A 46 -0.71 25.18 5.09
C THR A 46 -0.73 26.64 5.55
N LYS A 47 0.33 27.11 6.22
CA LYS A 47 0.51 28.52 6.58
C LYS A 47 0.65 29.41 5.33
N CYS A 48 1.49 29.03 4.37
CA CYS A 48 1.61 29.74 3.09
C CYS A 48 0.27 29.78 2.32
N ARG A 49 -0.51 28.70 2.36
CA ARG A 49 -1.87 28.67 1.79
C ARG A 49 -2.83 29.66 2.46
N LYS A 50 -2.76 29.81 3.79
CA LYS A 50 -3.55 30.82 4.51
C LYS A 50 -3.11 32.24 4.14
N ASN A 51 -1.79 32.47 4.05
CA ASN A 51 -1.24 33.75 3.61
C ASN A 51 -1.67 34.10 2.18
N GLU A 52 -1.65 33.14 1.25
CA GLU A 52 -2.15 33.28 -0.11
C GLU A 52 -3.60 33.75 -0.12
N ASN A 53 -4.47 33.13 0.68
CA ASN A 53 -5.88 33.53 0.76
C ASN A 53 -6.04 34.96 1.32
N SER A 54 -5.26 35.32 2.34
CA SER A 54 -5.27 36.68 2.89
C SER A 54 -4.78 37.73 1.87
N ALA A 55 -3.79 37.39 1.05
CA ALA A 55 -3.29 38.25 -0.02
C ALA A 55 -4.35 38.41 -1.14
N LYS A 56 -5.08 37.35 -1.49
CA LYS A 56 -6.22 37.43 -2.43
C LYS A 56 -7.35 38.30 -1.91
N GLU A 57 -7.66 38.27 -0.62
CA GLU A 57 -8.67 39.15 -0.02
C GLU A 57 -8.24 40.62 -0.06
N LYS A 58 -6.97 40.90 0.25
CA LYS A 58 -6.40 42.25 0.14
C LYS A 58 -6.36 42.73 -1.32
N LEU A 59 -6.04 41.84 -2.26
CA LEU A 59 -6.10 42.10 -3.70
C LEU A 59 -7.51 42.53 -4.14
N LYS A 60 -8.54 41.79 -3.71
CA LYS A 60 -9.95 42.14 -4.01
C LYS A 60 -10.30 43.55 -3.50
N LYS A 61 -9.89 43.88 -2.27
CA LYS A 61 -10.11 45.21 -1.68
C LYS A 61 -9.35 46.31 -2.43
N ALA A 62 -8.10 46.07 -2.81
CA ALA A 62 -7.29 47.03 -3.57
C ALA A 62 -7.88 47.33 -4.96
N ILE A 63 -8.44 46.30 -5.62
CA ILE A 63 -9.15 46.46 -6.90
C ILE A 63 -10.42 47.32 -6.72
N GLN A 64 -11.20 47.07 -5.68
CA GLN A 64 -12.41 47.86 -5.38
C GLN A 64 -12.10 49.34 -5.08
N GLN A 65 -10.93 49.60 -4.50
CA GLN A 65 -10.45 50.95 -4.19
C GLN A 65 -9.79 51.65 -5.38
N GLY A 66 -9.64 50.98 -6.53
CA GLY A 66 -8.99 51.54 -7.72
C GLY A 66 -7.46 51.72 -7.58
N ASN A 67 -6.83 51.08 -6.59
CA ASN A 67 -5.38 51.16 -6.38
C ASN A 67 -4.66 50.06 -7.18
N GLU A 68 -4.29 50.39 -8.42
CA GLU A 68 -3.65 49.45 -9.35
C GLU A 68 -2.26 48.98 -8.90
N GLU A 69 -1.46 49.86 -8.30
CA GLU A 69 -0.13 49.51 -7.80
C GLU A 69 -0.21 48.56 -6.60
N GLY A 70 -1.10 48.85 -5.65
CA GLY A 70 -1.36 47.97 -4.50
C GLY A 70 -1.89 46.61 -4.92
N ALA A 71 -2.79 46.57 -5.91
CA ALA A 71 -3.29 45.32 -6.49
C ALA A 71 -2.16 44.50 -7.12
N ARG A 72 -1.24 45.11 -7.86
CA ARG A 72 -0.11 44.38 -8.47
C ARG A 72 0.80 43.73 -7.42
N ILE A 73 1.08 44.42 -6.31
CA ILE A 73 1.90 43.89 -5.21
C ILE A 73 1.22 42.70 -4.53
N TYR A 74 -0.07 42.83 -4.18
CA TYR A 74 -0.81 41.72 -3.55
C TYR A 74 -0.98 40.51 -4.47
N ALA A 75 -1.10 40.73 -5.79
CA ALA A 75 -1.14 39.65 -6.77
C ALA A 75 0.19 38.90 -6.84
N GLN A 76 1.32 39.62 -6.88
CA GLN A 76 2.65 39.01 -6.84
C GLN A 76 2.87 38.21 -5.56
N ASP A 77 2.45 38.74 -4.41
CA ASP A 77 2.59 38.05 -3.14
C ASP A 77 1.74 36.77 -3.07
N ALA A 78 0.51 36.81 -3.59
CA ALA A 78 -0.34 35.62 -3.69
C ALA A 78 0.30 34.52 -4.56
N ILE A 79 0.90 34.87 -5.70
CA ILE A 79 1.61 33.92 -6.57
C ILE A 79 2.85 33.35 -5.86
N ARG A 80 3.60 34.20 -5.17
CA ARG A 80 4.79 33.81 -4.39
C ARG A 80 4.44 32.80 -3.30
N GLU A 81 3.45 33.10 -2.47
CA GLU A 81 2.99 32.23 -1.37
C GLU A 81 2.41 30.90 -1.90
N LYS A 82 1.69 30.92 -3.03
CA LYS A 82 1.23 29.69 -3.70
C LYS A 82 2.40 28.80 -4.11
N ASN A 83 3.42 29.37 -4.75
CA ASN A 83 4.60 28.63 -5.19
C ASN A 83 5.40 28.08 -4.00
N GLN A 84 5.55 28.87 -2.93
CA GLN A 84 6.18 28.42 -1.68
C GLN A 84 5.39 27.29 -1.01
N SER A 85 4.06 27.37 -0.99
CA SER A 85 3.21 26.30 -0.43
C SER A 85 3.43 24.97 -1.15
N ILE A 86 3.49 25.01 -2.50
CA ILE A 86 3.74 23.82 -3.33
C ILE A 86 5.18 23.30 -3.10
N ALA A 87 6.16 24.18 -3.00
CA ALA A 87 7.54 23.79 -2.73
C ALA A 87 7.69 23.09 -1.37
N HIS A 88 7.09 23.64 -0.31
CA HIS A 88 7.08 23.00 1.01
C HIS A 88 6.34 21.66 1.02
N LEU A 89 5.22 21.55 0.29
CA LEU A 89 4.49 20.28 0.18
C LEU A 89 5.31 19.21 -0.54
N ARG A 90 6.00 19.57 -1.63
CA ARG A 90 6.91 18.67 -2.35
C ARG A 90 8.08 18.23 -1.46
N MET A 91 8.68 19.16 -0.72
CA MET A 91 9.75 18.83 0.23
C MET A 91 9.24 17.91 1.35
N ALA A 92 8.05 18.18 1.91
CA ALA A 92 7.44 17.32 2.92
C ALA A 92 7.25 15.89 2.42
N SER A 93 6.67 15.71 1.23
CA SER A 93 6.48 14.38 0.62
C SER A 93 7.80 13.64 0.40
N ARG A 94 8.85 14.34 -0.05
CA ARG A 94 10.18 13.74 -0.23
C ARG A 94 10.80 13.31 1.11
N ILE A 95 10.70 14.15 2.14
CA ILE A 95 11.22 13.87 3.47
C ILE A 95 10.47 12.69 4.10
N ASP A 96 9.15 12.65 3.94
CA ASP A 96 8.30 11.56 4.43
C ASP A 96 8.66 10.23 3.76
N GLY A 97 8.86 10.23 2.44
CA GLY A 97 9.34 9.04 1.73
C GLY A 97 10.72 8.55 2.20
N CYS A 98 11.64 9.46 2.51
CA CYS A 98 12.92 9.10 3.12
C CYS A 98 12.75 8.53 4.54
N ALA A 99 11.86 9.13 5.35
CA ALA A 99 11.55 8.65 6.69
C ALA A 99 10.96 7.23 6.66
N SER A 100 10.03 6.93 5.75
CA SER A 100 9.48 5.57 5.60
C SER A 100 10.55 4.54 5.28
N ARG A 101 11.53 4.87 4.42
CA ARG A 101 12.64 3.95 4.11
C ARG A 101 13.53 3.69 5.33
N ILE A 102 13.82 4.74 6.10
CA ILE A 102 14.61 4.60 7.34
C ILE A 102 13.84 3.79 8.38
N GLU A 103 12.52 3.97 8.50
CA GLU A 103 11.68 3.18 9.39
C GLU A 103 11.71 1.69 9.05
N THR A 104 11.60 1.34 7.76
CA THR A 104 11.78 -0.05 7.31
C THR A 104 13.16 -0.59 7.69
N ALA A 105 14.22 0.20 7.51
CA ALA A 105 15.57 -0.21 7.88
C ALA A 105 15.73 -0.41 9.40
N VAL A 106 15.15 0.47 10.23
CA VAL A 106 15.13 0.34 11.69
C VAL A 106 14.40 -0.94 12.10
N ARG A 107 13.20 -1.18 11.59
CA ARG A 107 12.44 -2.41 11.90
C ARG A 107 13.19 -3.66 11.45
N MET A 108 13.81 -3.64 10.27
CA MET A 108 14.61 -4.76 9.78
C MET A 108 15.84 -5.02 10.66
N ASN A 109 16.49 -3.97 11.17
CA ASN A 109 17.59 -4.11 12.13
C ASN A 109 17.11 -4.75 13.44
N GLN A 110 15.96 -4.32 13.98
CA GLN A 110 15.36 -4.91 15.18
C GLN A 110 15.02 -6.40 14.98
N VAL A 111 14.44 -6.77 13.83
CA VAL A 111 14.19 -8.17 13.47
C VAL A 111 15.49 -8.95 13.35
N THR A 112 16.51 -8.38 12.70
CA THR A 112 17.83 -9.02 12.54
C THR A 112 18.50 -9.25 13.88
N ASP A 113 18.41 -8.30 14.81
CA ASP A 113 18.97 -8.44 16.15
C ASP A 113 18.19 -9.46 17.00
N GLY A 114 16.87 -9.52 16.86
CA GLY A 114 16.04 -10.59 17.41
C GLY A 114 16.44 -11.97 16.86
N MET A 115 16.62 -12.10 15.55
CA MET A 115 17.09 -13.33 14.91
C MET A 115 18.49 -13.72 15.39
N LYS A 116 19.43 -12.78 15.56
CA LYS A 116 20.75 -13.09 16.15
C LYS A 116 20.62 -13.66 17.56
N GLY A 117 19.69 -13.14 18.37
CA GLY A 117 19.38 -13.66 19.69
C GLY A 117 18.83 -15.10 19.64
N VAL A 118 17.84 -15.34 18.78
CA VAL A 118 17.24 -16.67 18.58
C VAL A 118 18.24 -17.67 18.04
N VAL A 119 19.05 -17.31 17.04
CA VAL A 119 20.10 -18.19 16.49
C VAL A 119 21.12 -18.54 17.55
N ARG A 120 21.55 -17.59 18.40
CA ARG A 120 22.44 -17.91 19.53
C ARG A 120 21.78 -18.81 20.58
N GLY A 121 20.49 -18.61 20.86
CA GLY A 121 19.71 -19.46 21.76
C GLY A 121 19.54 -20.87 21.21
N MET A 122 19.29 -20.98 19.91
CA MET A 122 19.18 -22.25 19.18
C MET A 122 20.53 -22.96 19.10
N ASP A 123 21.64 -22.25 18.87
CA ASP A 123 23.00 -22.83 18.87
C ASP A 123 23.35 -23.42 20.24
N LYS A 124 22.99 -22.73 21.34
CA LYS A 124 23.08 -23.27 22.70
C LYS A 124 22.16 -24.47 22.93
N SER A 125 20.92 -24.42 22.43
CA SER A 125 19.94 -25.51 22.58
C SER A 125 20.36 -26.75 21.80
N LEU A 126 20.87 -26.59 20.59
CA LEU A 126 21.40 -27.65 19.74
C LEU A 126 22.65 -28.28 20.36
N ALA A 127 23.51 -27.50 21.03
CA ALA A 127 24.63 -28.03 21.80
C ALA A 127 24.19 -28.87 23.02
N SER A 128 22.96 -28.67 23.51
CA SER A 128 22.36 -29.45 24.60
C SER A 128 21.36 -30.53 24.14
N MET A 129 21.02 -30.58 22.84
CA MET A 129 20.06 -31.56 22.30
C MET A 129 20.75 -32.91 22.08
N ASP A 130 20.49 -33.82 23.00
CA ASP A 130 20.79 -35.24 22.85
C ASP A 130 19.83 -35.87 21.82
N ILE A 131 20.38 -36.56 20.82
CA ILE A 131 19.66 -37.21 19.71
C ILE A 131 18.56 -38.16 20.23
N VAL A 132 18.73 -38.73 21.43
CA VAL A 132 17.77 -39.62 22.07
C VAL A 132 16.49 -38.89 22.53
N GLN A 133 16.60 -37.63 22.98
CA GLN A 133 15.41 -36.83 23.33
C GLN A 133 14.66 -36.35 22.09
N MET A 134 15.36 -36.15 20.97
CA MET A 134 14.73 -35.77 19.69
C MET A 134 13.87 -36.90 19.13
N GLY A 135 14.31 -38.17 19.25
CA GLY A 135 13.49 -39.33 18.89
C GLY A 135 12.17 -39.37 19.67
N ARG A 136 12.22 -39.18 20.99
CA ARG A 136 11.01 -39.13 21.85
C ARG A 136 10.10 -37.93 21.58
N LEU A 137 10.63 -36.83 21.07
CA LEU A 137 9.86 -35.65 20.71
C LEU A 137 9.15 -35.84 19.36
N MET A 138 9.79 -36.51 18.40
CA MET A 138 9.16 -36.87 17.12
C MET A 138 8.00 -37.84 17.32
N ASP A 139 8.15 -38.84 18.19
CA ASP A 139 7.05 -39.76 18.54
C ASP A 139 5.84 -39.01 19.15
N LYS A 140 6.11 -37.97 19.96
CA LYS A 140 5.04 -37.12 20.54
C LYS A 140 4.47 -36.11 19.54
N PHE A 141 5.25 -35.65 18.57
CA PHE A 141 4.79 -34.76 17.51
C PHE A 141 3.82 -35.50 16.58
N GLU A 142 4.11 -36.75 16.24
CA GLU A 142 3.22 -37.60 15.43
C GLU A 142 1.87 -37.80 16.11
N GLN A 143 1.85 -38.13 17.41
CA GLN A 143 0.62 -38.22 18.20
C GLN A 143 -0.17 -36.90 18.26
N GLN A 144 0.51 -35.76 18.44
CA GLN A 144 -0.14 -34.44 18.49
C GLN A 144 -0.68 -34.00 17.12
N PHE A 145 -0.01 -34.39 16.03
CA PHE A 145 -0.42 -34.06 14.67
C PHE A 145 -1.61 -34.92 14.23
N GLU A 146 -1.64 -36.19 14.61
CA GLU A 146 -2.81 -37.07 14.44
C GLU A 146 -4.03 -36.54 15.20
N ASP A 147 -3.85 -36.12 16.46
CA ASP A 147 -4.91 -35.48 17.26
C ASP A 147 -5.42 -34.16 16.64
N LEU A 148 -4.52 -33.37 16.05
CA LEU A 148 -4.88 -32.12 15.37
C LEU A 148 -5.67 -32.39 14.10
N ASP A 149 -5.27 -33.36 13.30
CA ASP A 149 -5.98 -33.74 12.08
C ASP A 149 -7.38 -34.27 12.40
N VAL A 150 -7.51 -35.17 13.39
CA VAL A 150 -8.82 -35.67 13.85
C VAL A 150 -9.71 -34.54 14.39
N LYS A 151 -9.16 -33.59 15.16
CA LYS A 151 -9.92 -32.43 15.65
C LYS A 151 -10.31 -31.47 14.53
N THR A 152 -9.46 -31.31 13.51
CA THR A 152 -9.74 -30.44 12.37
C THR A 152 -10.83 -31.05 11.49
N GLN A 153 -10.79 -32.36 11.24
CA GLN A 153 -11.86 -33.09 10.55
C GLN A 153 -13.18 -33.03 11.33
N TYR A 154 -13.15 -33.18 12.66
CA TYR A 154 -14.34 -33.05 13.49
C TYR A 154 -14.89 -31.61 13.50
N MET A 155 -14.00 -30.62 13.54
CA MET A 155 -14.37 -29.20 13.48
C MET A 155 -14.92 -28.83 12.11
N GLU A 156 -14.31 -29.29 11.01
CA GLU A 156 -14.78 -29.05 9.64
C GLU A 156 -16.14 -29.72 9.39
N GLY A 157 -16.35 -30.94 9.89
CA GLY A 157 -17.64 -31.63 9.82
C GLY A 157 -18.76 -30.90 10.58
N SER A 158 -18.46 -30.37 11.77
CA SER A 158 -19.42 -29.61 12.58
C SER A 158 -19.66 -28.19 12.05
N MET A 159 -18.61 -27.55 11.52
CA MET A 159 -18.68 -26.21 10.95
C MET A 159 -19.39 -26.21 9.60
N ASN A 160 -19.17 -27.21 8.72
CA ASN A 160 -19.95 -27.36 7.47
C ASN A 160 -21.44 -27.55 7.75
N ALA A 161 -21.80 -28.33 8.77
CA ALA A 161 -23.21 -28.50 9.15
C ALA A 161 -23.84 -27.19 9.67
N THR A 162 -23.06 -26.36 10.36
CA THR A 162 -23.52 -25.07 10.91
C THR A 162 -23.57 -23.97 9.84
N THR A 163 -22.54 -23.87 8.99
CA THR A 163 -22.42 -22.87 7.92
C THR A 163 -23.43 -23.11 6.79
N ALA A 164 -23.78 -24.36 6.48
CA ALA A 164 -24.84 -24.66 5.51
C ALA A 164 -26.22 -24.11 5.92
N THR A 165 -26.45 -23.86 7.21
CA THR A 165 -27.70 -23.28 7.73
C THR A 165 -27.67 -21.74 7.75
N SER A 166 -26.49 -21.13 7.86
CA SER A 166 -26.31 -19.68 8.03
C SER A 166 -26.00 -18.92 6.74
N THR A 167 -25.49 -19.60 5.71
CA THR A 167 -25.16 -19.01 4.40
C THR A 167 -25.65 -19.97 3.32
N PRO A 168 -26.90 -19.83 2.86
CA PRO A 168 -27.43 -20.70 1.81
C PRO A 168 -26.64 -20.47 0.52
N VAL A 169 -26.28 -21.57 -0.14
CA VAL A 169 -25.41 -21.57 -1.34
C VAL A 169 -25.97 -20.65 -2.44
N ASN A 170 -27.30 -20.57 -2.56
CA ASN A 170 -27.98 -19.71 -3.54
C ASN A 170 -27.68 -18.21 -3.36
N GLU A 171 -27.52 -17.72 -2.12
CA GLU A 171 -27.21 -16.29 -1.88
C GLU A 171 -25.76 -15.96 -2.21
N VAL A 172 -24.85 -16.94 -2.06
CA VAL A 172 -23.45 -16.79 -2.42
C VAL A 172 -23.27 -16.81 -3.93
N ASP A 173 -23.96 -17.71 -4.64
CA ASP A 173 -23.92 -17.80 -6.10
C ASP A 173 -24.47 -16.53 -6.77
N SER A 174 -25.57 -15.98 -6.24
CA SER A 174 -26.14 -14.71 -6.74
C SER A 174 -25.20 -13.52 -6.50
N LEU A 175 -24.46 -13.48 -5.38
CA LEU A 175 -23.45 -12.44 -5.14
C LEU A 175 -22.24 -12.57 -6.09
N ILE A 176 -21.83 -13.79 -6.43
CA ILE A 176 -20.74 -14.04 -7.38
C ILE A 176 -21.15 -13.58 -8.79
N GLU A 177 -22.41 -13.81 -9.19
CA GLU A 177 -22.94 -13.33 -10.47
C GLU A 177 -22.96 -11.79 -10.54
N VAL A 178 -23.45 -11.11 -9.49
CA VAL A 178 -23.46 -9.64 -9.41
C VAL A 178 -22.05 -9.05 -9.48
N VAL A 179 -21.08 -9.63 -8.76
CA VAL A 179 -19.68 -9.14 -8.77
C VAL A 179 -18.99 -9.45 -10.11
N ALA A 180 -19.31 -10.57 -10.75
CA ALA A 180 -18.80 -10.90 -12.08
C ALA A 180 -19.31 -9.92 -13.14
N ASP A 181 -20.59 -9.54 -13.08
CA ASP A 181 -21.19 -8.55 -13.98
C ASP A 181 -20.61 -7.15 -13.77
N GLU A 182 -20.42 -6.72 -12.52
CA GLU A 182 -19.79 -5.44 -12.19
C GLU A 182 -18.38 -5.33 -12.78
N HIS A 183 -17.56 -6.37 -12.65
CA HIS A 183 -16.20 -6.37 -13.20
C HIS A 183 -16.13 -6.54 -14.72
N ASN A 184 -17.13 -7.20 -15.34
CA ASN A 184 -17.24 -7.26 -16.81
C ASN A 184 -17.70 -5.91 -17.41
N LEU A 185 -18.51 -5.13 -16.68
CA LEU A 185 -18.96 -3.81 -17.09
C LEU A 185 -17.87 -2.73 -16.93
N GLU A 186 -17.03 -2.81 -15.90
CA GLU A 186 -15.92 -1.86 -15.69
C GLU A 186 -14.89 -1.89 -16.84
N LEU A 187 -14.64 -3.06 -17.45
CA LEU A 187 -13.77 -3.19 -18.63
C LEU A 187 -14.43 -2.62 -19.90
N GLY A 188 -15.75 -2.73 -20.04
CA GLY A 188 -16.52 -2.16 -21.16
C GLY A 188 -16.60 -0.63 -21.12
N GLU A 189 -16.83 -0.04 -19.95
CA GLU A 189 -16.88 1.41 -19.77
C GLU A 189 -15.49 2.06 -19.88
N ALA A 190 -14.44 1.41 -19.37
CA ALA A 190 -13.06 1.88 -19.52
C ALA A 190 -12.61 1.90 -21.00
N PHE A 191 -13.09 0.96 -21.83
CA PHE A 191 -12.80 0.93 -23.27
C PHE A 191 -13.59 1.98 -24.07
N GLN A 192 -14.85 2.26 -23.71
CA GLN A 192 -15.64 3.32 -24.35
C GLN A 192 -15.11 4.73 -24.02
N LYS A 193 -14.60 4.95 -22.80
CA LYS A 193 -13.96 6.22 -22.41
C LYS A 193 -12.60 6.46 -23.06
N ALA A 194 -11.94 5.42 -23.59
CA ALA A 194 -10.62 5.52 -24.21
C ALA A 194 -10.65 5.87 -25.72
N GLY A 195 -11.83 5.99 -26.35
CA GLY A 195 -11.94 6.62 -27.68
C GLY A 195 -11.19 5.91 -28.82
N ILE A 196 -11.13 4.58 -28.82
CA ILE A 196 -10.56 3.80 -29.93
C ILE A 196 -11.71 3.20 -30.75
N GLY A 197 -11.79 3.62 -32.01
CA GLY A 197 -12.96 3.48 -32.87
C GLY A 197 -13.33 2.05 -33.31
N LYS A 198 -14.64 1.92 -33.62
CA LYS A 198 -15.28 0.83 -34.35
C LYS A 198 -14.49 0.40 -35.59
N LYS A 199 -14.23 -0.90 -35.71
CA LYS A 199 -14.33 -1.70 -36.95
C LYS A 199 -14.43 -3.20 -36.57
N THR A 200 -15.65 -3.71 -36.52
CA THR A 200 -15.96 -5.09 -36.93
C THR A 200 -16.13 -5.08 -38.46
N PRO A 201 -15.77 -6.15 -39.21
CA PRO A 201 -16.54 -7.42 -39.23
C PRO A 201 -15.60 -8.65 -39.38
N GLN A 202 -15.95 -9.94 -39.28
CA GLN A 202 -17.14 -10.77 -39.05
C GLN A 202 -16.62 -12.21 -38.91
N LEU A 203 -17.37 -13.09 -38.25
CA LEU A 203 -17.58 -14.53 -38.54
C LEU A 203 -18.64 -14.99 -37.51
N GLN A 204 -19.94 -14.71 -37.74
CA GLN A 204 -20.97 -15.64 -38.26
C GLN A 204 -21.12 -16.97 -37.47
N GLU A 205 -22.02 -16.95 -36.48
CA GLU A 205 -23.22 -17.81 -36.22
C GLU A 205 -23.39 -19.19 -36.92
N PRO A 206 -24.20 -20.15 -36.37
CA PRO A 206 -25.54 -19.88 -35.78
C PRO A 206 -26.05 -20.72 -34.58
N ALA A 207 -27.00 -20.08 -33.87
CA ALA A 207 -28.28 -20.58 -33.33
C ALA A 207 -28.40 -21.92 -32.58
N ALA A 208 -28.77 -21.83 -31.30
CA ALA A 208 -29.82 -22.64 -30.63
C ALA A 208 -30.27 -21.86 -29.37
N ALA A 209 -31.41 -21.16 -29.43
CA ALA A 209 -32.70 -21.62 -28.90
C ALA A 209 -32.82 -21.47 -27.37
N GLU A 210 -33.52 -20.39 -27.00
CA GLU A 210 -34.50 -20.26 -25.89
C GLU A 210 -34.59 -21.41 -24.87
N SER A 211 -34.39 -21.09 -23.58
CA SER A 211 -35.49 -21.13 -22.60
C SER A 211 -34.97 -20.75 -21.22
N GLU A 212 -35.47 -19.63 -20.69
CA GLU A 212 -35.60 -19.43 -19.26
C GLU A 212 -36.44 -20.59 -18.70
N ALA A 213 -35.85 -21.41 -17.84
CA ALA A 213 -36.53 -22.51 -17.18
C ALA A 213 -36.11 -22.57 -15.71
N GLU A 214 -36.76 -21.69 -14.93
CA GLU A 214 -37.30 -21.95 -13.60
C GLU A 214 -36.44 -22.78 -12.61
N PRO A 215 -35.89 -22.16 -11.53
CA PRO A 215 -35.22 -22.88 -10.44
C PRO A 215 -36.12 -23.94 -9.76
N ASN A 216 -37.45 -23.86 -9.98
CA ASN A 216 -38.46 -24.81 -9.48
C ASN A 216 -38.35 -26.24 -10.09
N SER A 217 -37.60 -26.45 -11.17
CA SER A 217 -37.54 -27.78 -11.82
C SER A 217 -36.61 -28.78 -11.13
N LEU A 218 -35.54 -28.30 -10.47
CA LEU A 218 -34.58 -29.15 -9.76
C LEU A 218 -35.14 -29.63 -8.41
N GLU A 219 -35.85 -28.74 -7.72
CA GLU A 219 -36.47 -29.03 -6.42
C GLU A 219 -37.62 -30.04 -6.57
N ALA A 220 -38.39 -29.95 -7.66
CA ALA A 220 -39.39 -30.94 -8.04
C ALA A 220 -38.77 -32.31 -8.42
N ARG A 221 -37.59 -32.32 -9.06
CA ARG A 221 -36.86 -33.56 -9.39
C ARG A 221 -36.28 -34.23 -8.13
N LEU A 222 -35.78 -33.44 -7.18
CA LEU A 222 -35.29 -33.96 -5.89
C LEU A 222 -36.43 -34.49 -5.01
N ALA A 223 -37.59 -33.83 -5.00
CA ALA A 223 -38.78 -34.31 -4.29
C ALA A 223 -39.26 -35.66 -4.85
N ASN A 224 -39.24 -35.84 -6.17
CA ASN A 224 -39.63 -37.11 -6.80
C ASN A 224 -38.64 -38.26 -6.58
N LEU A 225 -37.39 -37.99 -6.17
CA LEU A 225 -36.41 -39.02 -5.80
C LEU A 225 -36.42 -39.38 -4.30
N ARG A 226 -37.17 -38.62 -3.48
CA ARG A 226 -37.24 -38.83 -2.03
C ARG A 226 -38.42 -39.73 -1.59
N ASN A 227 -39.23 -40.22 -2.55
CA ASN A 227 -40.26 -41.24 -2.32
C ASN A 227 -39.78 -42.64 -2.70
#